data_AF-A0A3C1S444-F1
#
_entry.id   AF-A0A3C1S444-F1
#
_cell.length_a   1.000
_cell.length_b   1.000
_cell.length_c   1.000
_cell.angle_alpha   90.00
_cell.angle_beta   90.00
_cell.angle_gamma   90.00
#
_symmetry.space_group_name_H-M   'P 1'
#
loop_
_entity.id
_entity.type
_entity.pdbx_description
1 polymer ?
#
loop_
_entity_poly.entity_id
_entity_poly.type
_entity_poly.pdbx_seq_one_letter_code
_entity_poly.pdbx_strand_id
1 'polypeptide(L)' 'MKSKWLKILNPILGIAFIFQISVGFSGDFIPIRNFGRVHRIGAIVLLICVIAHIYLNWQWIKVNYLKK' A
#
# COMPACT_ATOMS: atom_id res chain seq x y z
N MET A 1 5.20 -15.69 -14.13
CA MET A 1 5.30 -14.23 -14.40
C MET A 1 4.72 -13.37 -13.28
N LYS A 2 3.48 -13.55 -12.81
CA LYS A 2 2.88 -12.74 -11.72
C LYS A 2 3.64 -12.79 -10.38
N SER A 3 4.21 -13.96 -10.03
CA SER A 3 5.02 -14.11 -8.81
C SER A 3 6.27 -13.22 -8.77
N LYS A 4 6.93 -12.95 -9.91
CA LYS A 4 8.10 -12.05 -9.96
C LYS A 4 7.70 -10.62 -9.60
N TRP A 5 6.56 -10.14 -10.13
CA TRP A 5 6.02 -8.82 -9.81
C TRP A 5 5.62 -8.70 -8.34
N LEU A 6 5.04 -9.74 -7.75
CA LEU A 6 4.70 -9.76 -6.32
C LEU A 6 5.94 -9.67 -5.41
N LYS A 7 7.06 -10.28 -5.79
CA LYS A 7 8.32 -10.16 -5.03
C LYS A 7 8.85 -8.73 -4.96
N ILE A 8 8.52 -7.90 -5.96
CA ILE A 8 8.89 -6.47 -6.00
C ILE A 8 7.81 -5.62 -5.31
N LEU A 9 6.54 -5.90 -5.60
CA LEU A 9 5.42 -5.13 -5.09
C LEU A 9 5.25 -5.27 -3.57
N ASN A 10 5.52 -6.44 -3.00
CA ASN A 10 5.32 -6.69 -1.57
C ASN A 10 6.24 -5.81 -0.68
N PRO A 11 7.57 -5.72 -0.93
CA PRO A 11 8.42 -4.76 -0.23
C PRO A 11 7.97 -3.31 -0.40
N ILE A 12 7.59 -2.89 -1.62
CA ILE A 12 7.12 -1.53 -1.89
C ILE A 12 5.85 -1.23 -1.09
N LEU A 13 4.90 -2.17 -1.06
CA LEU A 13 3.67 -2.04 -0.30
C LEU A 13 3.97 -1.95 1.21
N GLY A 14 4.90 -2.74 1.72
CA GLY A 14 5.36 -2.66 3.11
C GLY A 14 5.98 -1.31 3.46
N ILE A 15 6.86 -0.78 2.59
CA ILE A 15 7.47 0.53 2.77
C ILE A 15 6.42 1.63 2.71
N ALA A 16 5.52 1.60 1.73
CA ALA A 16 4.43 2.57 1.60
C ALA A 16 3.50 2.56 2.83
N PHE A 17 3.22 1.38 3.38
CA PHE A 17 2.43 1.23 4.60
C PHE A 17 3.12 1.84 5.82
N ILE A 18 4.39 1.49 6.05
CA ILE A 18 5.19 2.06 7.16
C ILE A 18 5.30 3.57 7.01
N PHE A 19 5.58 4.07 5.81
CA PHE A 19 5.66 5.50 5.52
C PHE A 19 4.34 6.22 5.88
N GLN A 20 3.20 5.66 5.45
CA GLN A 20 1.90 6.27 5.71
C GLN A 20 1.58 6.35 7.20
N ILE A 21 1.91 5.29 7.94
CA ILE A 21 1.80 5.23 9.40
C ILE A 21 2.68 6.31 10.04
N SER A 22 3.98 6.33 9.69
CA SER A 22 4.94 7.29 10.26
C SER A 22 4.52 8.74 10.01
N VAL A 23 4.05 9.06 8.79
CA VAL A 23 3.54 10.41 8.47
C VAL A 23 2.30 10.72 9.30
N GLY A 24 1.36 9.76 9.43
CA GLY A 24 0.17 9.90 10.27
C GLY A 24 0.48 10.22 11.73
N PHE A 25 1.43 9.49 12.34
CA PHE A 25 1.88 9.75 13.71
C PHE A 25 2.70 11.04 13.85
N SER A 26 3.38 11.47 12.79
CA SER A 26 4.18 12.70 12.81
C SER A 26 3.37 13.95 12.46
N GLY A 27 2.04 13.86 12.35
CA GLY A 27 1.18 14.94 11.86
C GLY A 27 1.31 16.23 12.64
N ASP A 28 1.52 16.14 13.96
CA ASP A 28 1.66 17.30 14.85
C ASP A 28 3.00 18.04 14.68
N PHE A 29 4.02 17.37 14.13
CA PHE A 29 5.36 17.93 13.91
C PHE A 29 5.55 18.47 12.49
N ILE A 30 4.61 18.21 11.59
CA ILE A 30 4.69 18.61 10.18
C ILE A 30 3.74 19.80 9.96
N PRO A 31 4.18 20.90 9.33
CA PRO A 31 3.29 21.98 8.96
C PRO A 31 2.05 21.46 8.22
N ILE A 32 0.85 21.85 8.64
CA ILE A 32 -0.43 21.28 8.19
C ILE A 32 -0.56 21.14 6.67
N ARG A 33 -0.04 22.13 5.93
CA ARG A 33 -0.02 22.13 4.45
C ARG A 33 0.86 21.01 3.87
N ASN A 34 2.02 20.78 4.49
CA ASN A 34 2.95 19.73 4.08
C ASN A 34 2.43 18.36 4.51
N PHE A 35 1.87 18.25 5.72
CA PHE A 35 1.25 17.02 6.20
C PHE A 35 0.14 16.56 5.25
N GLY A 36 -0.82 17.44 4.95
CA GLY A 36 -1.94 17.11 4.08
C GLY A 36 -1.50 16.67 2.68
N ARG A 37 -0.47 17.32 2.12
CA ARG A 37 0.08 16.96 0.81
C ARG A 37 0.79 15.60 0.85
N VAL A 38 1.71 15.39 1.79
CA VAL A 38 2.53 14.17 1.89
C VAL A 38 1.65 12.97 2.24
N HIS A 39 0.78 13.11 3.24
CA HIS A 39 -0.13 12.04 3.65
C HIS A 39 -1.11 11.67 2.53
N ARG A 40 -1.69 12.65 1.81
CA ARG A 40 -2.60 12.34 0.69
C ARG A 40 -1.89 11.63 -0.45
N ILE A 41 -0.69 12.08 -0.85
CA ILE A 41 0.08 11.43 -1.92
C ILE A 41 0.47 10.01 -1.51
N GLY A 42 0.95 9.83 -0.28
CA GLY A 42 1.28 8.51 0.26
C GLY A 42 0.08 7.56 0.27
N ALA A 43 -1.11 8.05 0.66
CA ALA A 43 -2.35 7.26 0.63
C ALA A 43 -2.71 6.80 -0.79
N ILE A 44 -2.56 7.66 -1.80
CA ILE A 44 -2.82 7.31 -3.21
C ILE A 44 -1.83 6.23 -3.68
N VAL A 45 -0.54 6.38 -3.39
CA VAL A 45 0.48 5.37 -3.75
C VAL A 45 0.17 4.03 -3.08
N LEU A 46 -0.13 4.04 -1.78
CA LEU A 46 -0.49 2.84 -1.03
C LEU A 46 -1.73 2.16 -1.62
N LEU A 47 -2.77 2.93 -1.96
CA LEU A 47 -3.99 2.39 -2.58
C LEU A 47 -3.70 1.71 -3.91
N ILE A 48 -2.89 2.34 -4.78
CA ILE A 48 -2.49 1.75 -6.06
C ILE A 48 -1.73 0.44 -5.83
N CYS A 49 -0.78 0.42 -4.88
CA CYS A 49 -0.04 -0.79 -4.53
C CYS A 49 -0.98 -1.91 -4.03
N VAL A 50 -1.97 -1.59 -3.19
CA VAL A 50 -2.95 -2.55 -2.67
C VAL A 50 -3.81 -3.13 -3.80
N ILE A 51 -4.32 -2.29 -4.70
CA ILE A 51 -5.11 -2.74 -5.86
C ILE A 51 -4.28 -3.66 -6.74
N ALA A 52 -3.04 -3.27 -7.06
CA ALA A 52 -2.13 -4.09 -7.83
C ALA A 52 -1.83 -5.43 -7.13
N HIS A 53 -1.66 -5.42 -5.81
CA HIS A 53 -1.39 -6.61 -5.01
C HIS A 53 -2.58 -7.57 -5.06
N ILE A 54 -3.80 -7.08 -4.88
CA ILE A 54 -5.03 -7.87 -4.96
C ILE A 54 -5.19 -8.45 -6.37
N TYR A 55 -5.01 -7.63 -7.42
CA TYR A 55 -5.12 -8.08 -8.81
C TYR A 55 -4.13 -9.20 -9.13
N LEU A 56 -2.87 -9.05 -8.71
CA LEU A 56 -1.83 -10.06 -8.94
C LEU A 56 -2.06 -11.33 -8.11
N ASN A 57 -2.64 -11.22 -6.91
CA ASN A 57 -2.98 -12.35 -6.03
C ASN A 57 -4.41 -12.90 -6.22
N TRP A 58 -5.20 -12.41 -7.17
CA TRP A 58 -6.63 -12.72 -7.26
C TRP A 58 -6.96 -14.22 -7.32
N GLN A 59 -6.14 -15.02 -8.01
CA GLN A 59 -6.35 -16.47 -8.08
C GLN A 59 -6.12 -17.15 -6.72
N TRP A 60 -5.10 -16.72 -5.98
CA TRP A 60 -4.84 -17.22 -4.63
C TRP A 60 -5.97 -16.82 -3.67
N ILE A 61 -6.44 -15.57 -3.75
CA ILE A 61 -7.58 -15.09 -2.93
C ILE A 61 -8.82 -15.95 -3.20
N LYS A 62 -9.17 -16.16 -4.47
CA LYS A 62 -10.32 -16.99 -4.83
C LYS A 62 -10.24 -18.39 -4.23
N VAL A 63 -9.07 -19.03 -4.31
CA VAL A 63 -8.90 -20.41 -3.83
C VAL A 63 -8.97 -20.53 -2.30
N ASN A 64 -8.49 -19.52 -1.56
CA ASN A 64 -8.40 -19.60 -0.11
C ASN A 64 -9.59 -18.97 0.63
N TYR A 65 -10.23 -17.96 0.03
CA TYR A 65 -11.28 -17.19 0.72
C TYR A 65 -12.64 -17.24 0.04
N LEU A 66 -12.71 -17.54 -1.26
CA LEU A 66 -13.98 -17.50 -2.02
C LEU A 66 -14.47 -18.87 -2.48
N LYS A 67 -13.68 -19.93 -2.31
CA LYS A 67 -14.14 -21.31 -2.49
C LYS A 67 -14.77 -21.80 -1.18
N LYS A 68 -16.04 -22.19 -1.27
CA LYS A 68 -16.69 -23.07 -0.29
C LYS A 68 -16.23 -24.50 -0.54
#